data_AF-A0AAW5TEZ3-F1
#
_entry.id   AF-A0AAW5TEZ3-F1
#
_cell.length_a   1.000
_cell.length_b   1.000
_cell.length_c   1.000
_cell.angle_alpha   90.00
_cell.angle_beta   90.00
_cell.angle_gamma   90.00
#
_symmetry.space_group_name_H-M   'P 1'
#
loop_
_entity.id
_entity.type
_entity.pdbx_description
1 polymer ?
#
loop_
_entity_poly.entity_id
_entity_poly.type
_entity_poly.pdbx_seq_one_letter_code
_entity_poly.pdbx_strand_id
1 'polypeptide(L)' 'VSAALNKGDNDEIGRIPIDSIYSPVLKVSYKVEATRVEQRTDFDRLVVDVETKESTTPRDALASAGKTLVELFGLA' A
#
# COMPACT_ATOMS: atom_id res chain seq x y z
N VAL A 1 4.48 2.79 -12.11
CA VAL A 1 4.85 2.32 -13.46
C VAL A 1 5.75 3.36 -14.09
N SER A 2 6.91 2.96 -14.58
CA SER A 2 7.87 3.90 -15.13
C SER A 2 7.44 4.41 -16.50
N ALA A 3 7.92 5.59 -16.89
CA ALA A 3 7.72 6.17 -18.20
C ALA A 3 8.10 5.18 -19.33
N ALA A 4 9.14 4.38 -19.14
CA ALA A 4 9.57 3.38 -20.12
C ALA A 4 8.50 2.30 -20.39
N LEU A 5 7.77 1.87 -19.36
CA LEU A 5 6.70 0.88 -19.47
C LEU A 5 5.40 1.48 -20.03
N ASN A 6 5.27 2.81 -20.01
CA ASN A 6 4.12 3.53 -20.56
C ASN A 6 4.25 3.84 -22.05
N LYS A 7 5.42 3.57 -22.65
CA LYS A 7 5.69 3.74 -24.08
C LYS A 7 5.13 2.56 -24.87
N GLY A 8 4.21 2.84 -25.79
CA GLY A 8 3.66 1.85 -26.72
C GLY A 8 4.36 1.88 -28.08
N ASP A 9 4.38 0.73 -28.75
CA ASP A 9 5.02 0.59 -30.08
C ASP A 9 4.31 1.41 -31.18
N ASN A 10 3.02 1.72 -30.99
CA ASN A 10 2.19 2.52 -31.90
C ASN A 10 1.88 3.93 -31.33
N ASP A 11 2.72 4.45 -30.44
CA ASP A 11 2.53 5.79 -29.92
C ASP A 11 2.68 6.86 -31.00
N GLU A 12 1.73 7.79 -31.06
CA GLU A 12 1.78 8.92 -31.98
C GLU A 12 3.02 9.79 -31.73
N ILE A 13 3.53 10.40 -32.82
CA ILE A 13 4.68 11.31 -32.74
C ILE A 13 4.32 12.49 -31.83
N GLY A 14 5.15 12.71 -30.81
CA GLY A 14 4.94 13.76 -29.81
C GLY A 14 4.35 13.26 -28.48
N ARG A 15 3.99 11.98 -28.35
CA ARG A 15 3.60 11.40 -27.07
C ARG A 15 4.83 11.26 -26.15
N ILE A 16 4.78 11.93 -24.99
CA ILE A 16 5.83 11.85 -23.96
C ILE A 16 5.28 11.02 -22.79
N PRO A 17 5.74 9.77 -22.62
CA PRO A 17 5.32 8.97 -21.48
C PRO A 17 5.94 9.52 -20.20
N ILE A 18 5.16 9.53 -19.13
CA ILE A 18 5.58 9.94 -17.79
C ILE A 18 5.38 8.80 -16.80
N ASP A 19 5.97 8.91 -15.62
CA ASP A 19 5.76 7.92 -14.55
C ASP A 19 4.32 7.98 -14.04
N SER A 20 3.74 6.81 -13.80
CA SER A 20 2.38 6.68 -13.26
C SER A 20 2.40 6.10 -11.85
N ILE A 21 1.96 6.92 -10.89
CA ILE A 21 1.77 6.54 -9.49
C ILE A 21 0.28 6.25 -9.27
N TYR A 22 -0.12 5.01 -9.61
CA TYR A 22 -1.51 4.55 -9.45
C TYR A 22 -1.91 4.34 -7.98
N SER A 23 -0.93 4.10 -7.10
CA SER A 23 -1.21 3.92 -5.67
C SER A 23 -1.95 5.16 -5.12
N PRO A 24 -3.09 4.98 -4.43
CA PRO A 24 -3.72 6.04 -3.67
C PRO A 24 -2.97 6.32 -2.36
N VAL A 25 -2.07 5.42 -1.94
CA VAL A 25 -1.22 5.56 -0.76
C VAL A 25 0.12 6.18 -1.17
N LEU A 26 0.52 7.25 -0.48
CA LEU A 26 1.77 8.00 -0.72
C LEU A 26 2.94 7.41 0.07
N LYS A 27 2.72 7.13 1.35
CA LYS A 27 3.76 6.67 2.26
C LYS A 27 3.16 5.76 3.33
N VAL A 28 3.92 4.74 3.69
CA VAL A 28 3.61 3.84 4.81
C VAL A 28 4.86 3.69 5.66
N SER A 29 4.71 3.75 6.97
CA SER A 29 5.74 3.33 7.92
C SER A 29 5.13 2.47 9.01
N TYR A 30 5.89 1.53 9.54
CA TYR A 30 5.42 0.68 10.62
C TYR A 30 6.48 0.56 11.71
N LYS A 31 6.02 0.33 12.94
CA LYS A 31 6.85 0.07 14.10
C LYS A 31 6.24 -1.07 14.90
N VAL A 32 7.11 -1.91 15.46
CA VAL A 32 6.72 -2.98 16.37
C VAL A 32 7.26 -2.64 17.74
N GLU A 33 6.37 -2.58 18.71
CA GLU A 33 6.68 -2.26 20.10
C GLU A 33 6.36 -3.46 20.97
N ALA A 34 7.22 -3.78 21.93
CA ALA A 34 6.92 -4.81 22.92
C ALA A 34 5.76 -4.34 23.80
N THR A 35 4.70 -5.13 23.88
CA THR A 35 3.54 -4.83 24.72
C THR A 35 3.34 -5.92 25.74
N ARG A 36 3.06 -5.51 26.98
CA ARG A 36 2.69 -6.45 28.05
C ARG A 36 1.18 -6.56 28.10
N VAL A 37 0.69 -7.80 27.97
CA VAL A 37 -0.73 -8.12 28.16
C VAL A 37 -0.82 -9.01 29.38
N GLU A 38 -1.34 -8.44 30.47
CA GLU A 38 -1.44 -9.10 31.78
C GLU A 38 -0.07 -9.62 32.31
N GLN A 39 0.06 -10.93 32.49
CA GLN A 39 1.28 -11.59 32.97
C GLN A 39 2.25 -11.97 31.84
N ARG A 40 1.84 -11.77 30.57
CA ARG A 40 2.62 -12.13 29.39
C ARG A 40 3.29 -10.89 28.77
N THR A 41 4.60 -10.98 28.57
CA THR A 41 5.44 -9.90 28.02
C THR A 41 5.87 -10.16 26.57
N ASP A 42 5.37 -11.22 25.95
CA ASP A 42 5.78 -11.71 24.63
C ASP A 42 4.83 -11.28 23.48
N PHE A 43 4.00 -10.26 23.72
CA PHE A 43 3.13 -9.72 22.69
C PHE A 43 3.79 -8.54 21.96
N ASP A 44 3.50 -8.45 20.68
CA ASP A 44 3.93 -7.35 19.82
C ASP A 44 2.74 -6.41 19.54
N ARG A 45 2.98 -5.11 19.68
CA ARG A 45 2.06 -4.04 19.24
C ARG A 45 2.57 -3.50 17.92
N LEU A 46 1.81 -3.73 16.85
CA LEU A 46 2.05 -3.15 15.54
C LEU A 46 1.41 -1.77 15.44
N VAL A 47 2.21 -0.74 15.18
CA VAL A 47 1.76 0.60 14.85
C VAL A 47 2.04 0.85 13.38
N VAL A 48 1.01 1.19 12.61
CA VAL A 48 1.13 1.48 11.17
C VAL A 48 0.67 2.91 10.94
N ASP A 49 1.54 3.70 10.31
CA ASP A 49 1.29 5.06 9.87
C ASP A 49 1.14 5.07 8.35
N VAL A 50 0.00 5.57 7.87
CA VAL A 50 -0.41 5.51 6.46
C VAL A 50 -0.81 6.90 6.01
N GLU A 51 -0.09 7.42 5.02
CA GLU A 51 -0.37 8.68 4.35
C GLU A 51 -0.97 8.40 2.98
N THR A 52 -2.19 8.88 2.74
CA THR A 52 -2.91 8.70 1.48
C THR A 52 -3.15 10.02 0.76
N LYS A 53 -3.34 9.94 -0.56
CA LYS A 53 -3.90 11.03 -1.36
C LYS A 53 -5.37 11.25 -0.98
N GLU A 54 -5.92 12.40 -1.35
CA GLU A 54 -7.35 12.71 -1.16
C GLU A 54 -8.31 11.78 -1.92
N SER A 55 -7.79 10.92 -2.81
CA SER A 55 -8.60 9.93 -3.54
C SER A 55 -9.19 8.83 -2.65
N THR A 56 -8.64 8.58 -1.46
CA THR A 56 -9.07 7.51 -0.55
C THR A 56 -8.63 7.80 0.88
N THR A 57 -9.46 7.46 1.86
CA THR A 57 -9.07 7.61 3.26
C THR A 57 -8.09 6.51 3.70
N PRO A 58 -7.17 6.77 4.65
CA PRO A 58 -6.26 5.74 5.15
C PRO A 58 -6.98 4.50 5.69
N ARG A 59 -8.16 4.69 6.29
CA ARG A 59 -9.01 3.61 6.79
C ARG A 59 -9.49 2.68 5.68
N ASP A 60 -9.99 3.24 4.58
CA ASP A 60 -10.51 2.46 3.47
C ASP A 60 -9.37 1.76 2.71
N ALA A 61 -8.22 2.42 2.56
CA ALA A 61 -7.03 1.82 2.00
C ALA A 61 -6.57 0.60 2.81
N LEU A 62 -6.54 0.71 4.14
CA LEU A 62 -6.16 -0.40 5.02
C LEU A 62 -7.18 -1.55 4.99
N ALA A 63 -8.49 -1.22 4.95
CA ALA A 63 -9.54 -2.23 4.81
C ALA A 63 -9.42 -2.99 3.48
N SER A 64 -9.18 -2.27 2.38
CA SER A 64 -8.95 -2.88 1.07
C SER A 64 -7.71 -3.78 1.07
N ALA A 65 -6.61 -3.32 1.68
CA ALA A 65 -5.39 -4.13 1.80
C ALA A 65 -5.64 -5.42 2.61
N GLY A 66 -6.38 -5.32 3.71
CA GLY A 66 -6.78 -6.48 4.51
C GLY A 66 -7.60 -7.48 3.71
N LYS A 67 -8.58 -7.01 2.92
CA LYS A 67 -9.36 -7.87 2.03
C LYS A 67 -8.47 -8.57 1.00
N THR A 68 -7.57 -7.85 0.33
CA THR A 68 -6.65 -8.45 -0.65
C THR A 68 -5.73 -9.50 -0.02
N LEU A 69 -5.21 -9.26 1.18
CA LEU A 69 -4.39 -10.24 1.89
C LEU A 69 -5.19 -11.49 2.28
N VAL A 70 -6.42 -11.31 2.77
CA VAL A 70 -7.31 -12.44 3.08
C VAL A 70 -7.63 -13.25 1.84
N GLU A 71 -7.92 -12.61 0.70
CA GLU A 71 -8.15 -13.31 -0.57
C GLU A 71 -6.91 -14.08 -1.03
N LEU A 72 -5.71 -13.50 -0.84
CA LEU A 72 -4.45 -14.13 -1.23
C LEU A 72 -4.12 -15.37 -0.39
N PHE A 73 -4.36 -15.33 0.92
CA PHE A 73 -4.02 -16.42 1.85
C PHE A 73 -5.19 -17.36 2.18
N GLY A 74 -6.44 -16.96 1.92
CA GLY A 74 -7.65 -17.73 2.17
C GLY A 74 -8.01 -18.74 1.08
N LEU A 75 -7.23 -18.79 0.00
CA LEU A 75 -7.28 -19.80 -1.06
C LEU A 75 -6.35 -21.01 -0.78
N ALA A 76 -6.00 -21.25 0.49
CA ALA A 76 -5.32 -22.47 0.95
C ALA A 76 -6.31 -23.43 1.62
#